data_AF-A0A842XXF3-F1
#
_entry.id   AF-A0A842XXF3-F1
#
_cell.length_a   1.000
_cell.length_b   1.000
_cell.length_c   1.000
_cell.angle_alpha   90.00
_cell.angle_beta   90.00
_cell.angle_gamma   90.00
#
_symmetry.space_group_name_H-M   'P 1'
#
loop_
_entity.id
_entity.type
_entity.pdbx_description
1 polymer ?
#
loop_
_entity_poly.entity_id
_entity_poly.type
_entity_poly.pdbx_seq_one_letter_code
_entity_poly.pdbx_strand_id
1 'polypeptide(L)'
;MSKEIIRASFYQLLIIYAILVFLTDLGTISKYTLHFGIFAIVIAVFGALSIRKGDNNEIRFPPVLIALPFIIIIISRFIPYLNNSIPLGYDPGIYKYVMEMYLESLPGLPKENTDLWVKSWSPPGLFVITDLLYLIGFDTHAILTRVFIFFELLLALGIYVTTSRFFGKGTGILSLFIYSISITQYEVFWYLYYKNVVALFIMLIALYFLKSRKYLPFIITASFVGAVHRPTFLIFGLIYLGYIISCRKEYIKNVLAGAIILGLTLTFYTRNIREAIFNNIEPIITANIGAGTFISLSTYQSLSLSYLPFALLGFFILARRKDFNLFFLWFLITGVIVYFKLIFFNRFIIHLDVAMIILASFGFYELIKLNKRIGTAALLILFLSSLLVMNQNISDTKPLISEKELDIIKQFNYVESDAYVMSTSSYYSLWILGYSGRKTIAPGLFDYNKWNLEEWEIFWETGEKEKAVEMLDAYERPLYIYLGERSRINEKKFENGCFDKILQENSIKIYRAVCNNTDMRQDYS
;
A
#
# COMPACT_ATOMS: atom_id res chain seq x y z
N MET A 1 -13.58 42.04 -12.66
CA MET A 1 -14.06 41.60 -11.34
C MET A 1 -13.10 42.10 -10.27
N SER A 2 -13.56 42.80 -9.24
CA SER A 2 -12.66 43.29 -8.18
C SER A 2 -12.07 42.11 -7.41
N LYS A 3 -10.81 42.23 -6.94
CA LYS A 3 -10.15 41.19 -6.14
C LYS A 3 -10.92 40.87 -4.85
N GLU A 4 -11.67 41.83 -4.34
CA GLU A 4 -12.51 41.67 -3.15
C GLU A 4 -13.68 40.72 -3.42
N ILE A 5 -14.32 40.82 -4.60
CA ILE A 5 -15.38 39.89 -5.01
C ILE A 5 -14.82 38.46 -5.08
N ILE A 6 -13.68 38.25 -5.74
CA ILE A 6 -13.04 36.92 -5.83
C ILE A 6 -12.79 36.34 -4.43
N ARG A 7 -12.26 37.17 -3.51
CA ARG A 7 -11.94 36.75 -2.15
C ARG A 7 -13.18 36.43 -1.32
N ALA A 8 -14.24 37.24 -1.43
CA ALA A 8 -15.50 36.99 -0.76
C ALA A 8 -16.16 35.70 -1.26
N SER A 9 -16.21 35.51 -2.59
CA SER A 9 -16.71 34.28 -3.20
C SER A 9 -15.92 33.06 -2.77
N PHE A 10 -14.58 33.15 -2.72
CA PHE A 10 -13.73 32.06 -2.24
C PHE A 10 -14.11 31.62 -0.81
N TYR A 11 -14.29 32.56 0.12
CA TYR A 11 -14.67 32.20 1.50
C TYR A 11 -16.07 31.59 1.60
N GLN A 12 -17.04 32.14 0.86
CA GLN A 12 -18.40 31.59 0.84
C GLN A 12 -18.40 30.15 0.32
N LEU A 13 -17.73 29.92 -0.82
CA LEU A 13 -17.59 28.59 -1.41
C LEU A 13 -16.88 27.61 -0.48
N LEU A 14 -15.83 28.05 0.21
CA LEU A 14 -15.09 27.25 1.18
C LEU A 14 -15.96 26.82 2.37
N ILE A 15 -16.75 27.75 2.93
CA ILE A 15 -17.64 27.46 4.06
C ILE A 15 -18.72 26.46 3.64
N ILE A 16 -19.34 26.70 2.47
CA ILE A 16 -20.36 25.79 1.92
C ILE A 16 -19.77 24.40 1.71
N TYR A 17 -18.58 24.30 1.11
CA TYR A 17 -17.90 23.02 0.91
C TYR A 17 -17.62 22.30 2.21
N ALA A 18 -17.07 22.99 3.22
CA ALA A 18 -16.75 22.39 4.50
C ALA A 18 -18.00 21.83 5.20
N ILE A 19 -19.12 22.56 5.15
CA ILE A 19 -20.40 22.10 5.69
C ILE A 19 -20.93 20.90 4.90
N LEU A 20 -20.88 20.93 3.57
CA LEU A 20 -21.39 19.84 2.74
C LEU A 20 -20.59 18.55 2.92
N VAL A 21 -19.26 18.63 3.03
CA VAL A 21 -18.42 17.47 3.36
C VAL A 21 -18.80 16.91 4.73
N PHE A 22 -18.93 17.78 5.73
CA PHE A 22 -19.35 17.36 7.07
C PHE A 22 -20.72 16.67 7.09
N LEU A 23 -21.71 17.22 6.38
CA LEU A 23 -23.05 16.62 6.26
C LEU A 23 -23.04 15.30 5.47
N THR A 24 -22.12 15.16 4.51
CA THR A 24 -21.93 13.92 3.75
C THR A 24 -21.34 12.83 4.64
N ASP A 25 -20.34 13.18 5.45
CA ASP A 25 -19.70 12.25 6.39
C ASP A 25 -20.64 11.83 7.54
N LEU A 26 -21.60 12.68 7.90
CA LEU A 26 -22.72 12.33 8.80
C LEU A 26 -23.79 11.43 8.14
N GLY A 27 -23.69 11.17 6.84
CA GLY A 27 -24.69 10.39 6.09
C GLY A 27 -25.99 11.14 5.81
N THR A 28 -26.06 12.45 6.08
CA THR A 28 -27.25 13.27 5.81
C THR A 28 -27.43 13.54 4.31
N ILE A 29 -26.32 13.62 3.56
CA ILE A 29 -26.32 13.83 2.11
C ILE A 29 -25.57 12.68 1.45
N SER A 30 -26.11 12.13 0.36
CA SER A 30 -25.38 11.12 -0.42
C SER A 30 -24.15 11.76 -1.09
N LYS A 31 -23.00 11.10 -0.92
CA LYS A 31 -21.74 11.46 -1.58
C LYS A 31 -21.81 11.50 -3.11
N TYR A 32 -22.83 10.86 -3.70
CA TYR A 32 -23.04 10.82 -5.15
C TYR A 32 -23.93 11.96 -5.67
N THR A 33 -24.57 12.72 -4.79
CA THR A 33 -25.49 13.79 -5.20
C THR A 33 -24.76 15.03 -5.72
N LEU A 34 -23.52 15.24 -5.28
CA LEU A 34 -22.76 16.46 -5.57
C LEU A 34 -21.45 16.14 -6.29
N HIS A 35 -21.12 16.94 -7.31
CA HIS A 35 -19.83 16.88 -8.00
C HIS A 35 -18.72 17.56 -7.17
N PHE A 36 -18.41 16.99 -6.00
CA PHE A 36 -17.42 17.55 -5.06
C PHE A 36 -16.05 17.80 -5.69
N GLY A 37 -15.61 16.95 -6.64
CA GLY A 37 -14.35 17.15 -7.35
C GLY A 37 -14.31 18.45 -8.16
N ILE A 38 -15.39 18.78 -8.88
CA ILE A 38 -15.51 20.03 -9.63
C ILE A 38 -15.54 21.21 -8.65
N PHE A 39 -16.30 21.08 -7.57
CA PHE A 39 -16.38 22.12 -6.55
C PHE A 39 -15.02 22.39 -5.91
N ALA A 40 -14.24 21.34 -5.60
CA ALA A 40 -12.90 21.47 -5.07
C ALA A 40 -11.95 22.19 -6.02
N ILE A 41 -12.03 21.92 -7.33
CA ILE A 41 -11.25 22.64 -8.37
C ILE A 41 -11.63 24.13 -8.38
N VAL A 42 -12.92 24.47 -8.36
CA VAL A 42 -13.39 25.86 -8.34
C VAL A 42 -12.85 26.60 -7.11
N ILE A 43 -12.94 26.01 -5.91
CA ILE A 43 -12.40 26.58 -4.67
C ILE A 43 -10.90 26.80 -4.80
N ALA A 44 -10.17 25.81 -5.31
CA ALA A 44 -8.73 25.87 -5.45
C ALA A 44 -8.28 26.98 -6.40
N VAL A 45 -8.95 27.15 -7.55
CA VAL A 45 -8.67 28.22 -8.52
C VAL A 45 -8.97 29.59 -7.91
N PHE A 46 -10.13 29.79 -7.30
CA PHE A 46 -10.50 31.06 -6.66
C PHE A 46 -9.57 31.40 -5.49
N GLY A 47 -9.17 30.41 -4.70
CA GLY A 47 -8.21 30.56 -3.61
C GLY A 47 -6.83 30.96 -4.14
N ALA A 48 -6.33 30.28 -5.17
CA ALA A 48 -5.05 30.58 -5.78
C ALA A 48 -5.01 31.99 -6.40
N LEU A 49 -6.14 32.48 -6.92
CA LEU A 49 -6.29 33.86 -7.40
C LEU A 49 -6.30 34.89 -6.26
N SER A 50 -6.91 34.54 -5.13
CA SER A 50 -7.07 35.40 -3.94
C SER A 50 -5.79 35.58 -3.12
N ILE A 51 -4.95 34.54 -3.05
CA ILE A 51 -3.72 34.56 -2.24
C ILE A 51 -2.66 35.44 -2.93
N ARG A 52 -2.20 36.48 -2.22
CA ARG A 52 -1.14 37.37 -2.71
C ARG A 52 0.23 36.69 -2.63
N LYS A 53 1.13 37.05 -3.54
CA LYS A 53 2.54 36.68 -3.47
C LYS A 53 3.22 37.54 -2.40
N GLY A 54 3.76 36.93 -1.35
CA GLY A 54 4.68 37.61 -0.41
C GLY A 54 4.08 38.11 0.91
N ASP A 55 3.01 37.51 1.42
CA ASP A 55 2.59 37.80 2.80
C ASP A 55 3.45 37.00 3.80
N ASN A 56 4.39 37.69 4.45
CA ASN A 56 5.44 37.10 5.29
C ASN A 56 5.00 36.82 6.73
N ASN A 57 3.71 36.86 7.03
CA ASN A 57 3.22 36.56 8.37
C ASN A 57 3.39 35.06 8.67
N GLU A 58 4.49 34.73 9.34
CA GLU A 58 4.72 33.38 9.85
C GLU A 58 3.74 33.06 10.98
N ILE A 59 2.89 32.07 10.75
CA ILE A 59 2.06 31.50 11.81
C ILE A 59 2.92 30.54 12.62
N ARG A 60 3.05 30.82 13.92
CA ARG A 60 3.70 29.93 14.87
C ARG A 60 2.64 29.03 15.51
N PHE A 61 2.80 27.73 15.31
CA PHE A 61 2.02 26.72 16.03
C PHE A 61 2.80 26.28 17.29
N PRO A 62 2.12 26.02 18.41
CA PRO A 62 2.74 25.46 19.60
C PRO A 62 3.44 24.12 19.27
N PRO A 63 4.69 23.89 19.71
CA PRO A 63 5.40 22.63 19.45
C PRO A 63 4.68 21.38 19.99
N VAL A 64 3.89 21.52 21.06
CA VAL A 64 3.08 20.43 21.63
C VAL A 64 2.11 19.80 20.61
N LEU A 65 1.69 20.57 19.60
CA LEU A 65 0.82 20.07 18.53
C LEU A 65 1.51 19.03 17.63
N ILE A 66 2.82 18.83 17.74
CA ILE A 66 3.53 17.76 17.03
C ILE A 66 3.18 16.39 17.64
N ALA A 67 3.00 16.30 18.97
CA ALA A 67 2.80 15.03 19.66
C ALA A 67 1.39 14.44 19.41
N LEU A 68 0.37 15.29 19.32
CA LEU A 68 -1.03 14.86 19.21
C LEU A 68 -1.30 13.96 17.98
N PRO A 69 -0.83 14.28 16.75
CA PRO A 69 -0.98 13.39 15.59
C PRO A 69 -0.35 12.01 15.79
N PHE A 70 0.81 11.90 16.44
CA PHE A 70 1.43 10.61 16.73
C PHE A 70 0.58 9.78 17.69
N ILE A 71 -0.02 10.42 18.71
CA ILE A 71 -0.95 9.76 19.62
C ILE A 71 -2.16 9.23 18.85
N ILE A 72 -2.74 10.03 17.94
CA ILE A 72 -3.86 9.60 17.09
C ILE A 72 -3.48 8.38 16.25
N ILE A 73 -2.29 8.38 15.62
CA ILE A 73 -1.81 7.23 14.84
C ILE A 73 -1.66 6.00 15.74
N ILE A 74 -0.99 6.12 16.89
CA ILE A 74 -0.80 4.99 17.82
C ILE A 74 -2.15 4.41 18.23
N ILE A 75 -3.07 5.25 18.72
CA ILE A 75 -4.38 4.78 19.19
C ILE A 75 -5.16 4.12 18.05
N SER A 76 -5.31 4.81 16.92
CA SER A 76 -6.09 4.30 15.79
C SER A 76 -5.54 3.00 15.21
N ARG A 77 -4.22 2.81 15.20
CA ARG A 77 -3.58 1.61 14.64
C ARG A 77 -3.44 0.48 15.66
N PHE A 78 -3.46 0.79 16.96
CA PHE A 78 -3.38 -0.22 18.01
C PHE A 78 -4.74 -0.83 18.35
N ILE A 79 -5.84 -0.04 18.26
CA ILE A 79 -7.21 -0.52 18.56
C ILE A 79 -7.55 -1.83 17.83
N PRO A 80 -7.29 -1.99 16.52
CA PRO A 80 -7.57 -3.24 15.80
C PRO A 80 -6.86 -4.49 16.33
N TYR A 81 -5.83 -4.34 17.17
CA TYR A 81 -5.06 -5.44 17.75
C TYR A 81 -5.36 -5.66 19.24
N LEU A 82 -6.26 -4.89 19.86
CA LEU A 82 -6.60 -5.08 21.29
C LEU A 82 -7.26 -6.44 21.56
N ASN A 83 -8.10 -6.90 20.63
CA ASN A 83 -8.87 -8.14 20.74
C ASN A 83 -8.59 -9.10 19.58
N ASN A 84 -7.46 -8.92 18.89
CA ASN A 84 -7.15 -9.69 17.69
C ASN A 84 -5.64 -9.93 17.58
N SER A 85 -5.27 -11.20 17.51
CA SER A 85 -3.89 -11.68 17.36
C SER A 85 -3.49 -11.89 15.89
N ILE A 86 -4.41 -11.75 14.94
CA ILE A 86 -4.15 -12.00 13.52
C ILE A 86 -3.67 -10.71 12.87
N PRO A 87 -2.52 -10.72 12.15
CA PRO A 87 -2.11 -9.59 11.34
C PRO A 87 -3.22 -9.18 10.37
N LEU A 88 -3.42 -7.87 10.20
CA LEU A 88 -4.39 -7.36 9.25
C LEU A 88 -3.89 -7.54 7.81
N GLY A 89 -4.81 -7.39 6.86
CA GLY A 89 -4.47 -7.16 5.47
C GLY A 89 -4.37 -8.39 4.59
N TYR A 90 -3.93 -8.12 3.36
CA TYR A 90 -3.98 -9.07 2.25
C TYR A 90 -2.71 -9.93 2.15
N ASP A 91 -1.54 -9.34 2.39
CA ASP A 91 -0.24 -10.00 2.19
C ASP A 91 0.47 -10.57 3.45
N PRO A 92 -0.11 -10.66 4.68
CA PRO A 92 0.66 -11.07 5.86
C PRO A 92 1.25 -12.47 5.74
N GLY A 93 0.57 -13.40 5.06
CA GLY A 93 1.09 -14.73 4.83
C GLY A 93 2.29 -14.78 3.89
N ILE A 94 2.31 -13.98 2.83
CA ILE A 94 3.50 -13.83 1.96
C ILE A 94 4.64 -13.21 2.77
N TYR A 95 4.37 -12.12 3.48
CA TYR A 95 5.42 -11.47 4.27
C TYR A 95 5.99 -12.40 5.32
N LYS A 96 5.14 -13.13 6.05
CA LYS A 96 5.57 -14.13 7.04
C LYS A 96 6.48 -15.17 6.38
N TYR A 97 6.03 -15.81 5.31
CA TYR A 97 6.79 -16.84 4.60
C TYR A 97 8.18 -16.35 4.19
N VAL A 98 8.24 -15.17 3.56
CA VAL A 98 9.50 -14.66 3.03
C VAL A 98 10.41 -14.12 4.14
N MET A 99 9.85 -13.47 5.18
CA MET A 99 10.63 -13.05 6.35
C MET A 99 11.25 -14.26 7.04
N GLU A 100 10.48 -15.35 7.23
CA GLU A 100 10.95 -16.59 7.85
C GLU A 100 12.00 -17.32 7.01
N MET A 101 11.83 -17.33 5.69
CA MET A 101 12.81 -17.88 4.74
C MET A 101 14.18 -17.20 4.83
N TYR A 102 14.18 -15.89 5.11
CA TYR A 102 15.38 -15.06 5.21
C TYR A 102 15.87 -14.82 6.63
N LEU A 103 15.30 -15.48 7.64
CA LEU A 103 15.81 -15.42 9.00
C LEU A 103 17.27 -15.85 9.04
N GLU A 104 18.08 -15.06 9.74
CA GLU A 104 19.50 -15.29 9.96
C GLU A 104 20.30 -15.43 8.65
N SER A 105 19.78 -14.84 7.56
CA SER A 105 20.40 -14.94 6.24
C SER A 105 21.43 -13.85 6.00
N LEU A 106 21.56 -12.84 6.87
CA LEU A 106 22.65 -11.86 6.78
C LEU A 106 24.02 -12.50 7.11
N PRO A 107 25.08 -12.19 6.33
CA PRO A 107 25.13 -11.26 5.20
C PRO A 107 24.78 -11.87 3.81
N GLY A 108 24.43 -13.16 3.74
CA GLY A 108 24.23 -13.94 2.50
C GLY A 108 22.94 -13.69 1.71
N LEU A 109 22.39 -12.47 1.71
CA LEU A 109 21.18 -12.12 0.95
C LEU A 109 21.47 -11.75 -0.53
N PRO A 110 20.60 -12.12 -1.49
CA PRO A 110 19.55 -13.13 -1.37
C PRO A 110 20.13 -14.55 -1.37
N LYS A 111 19.45 -15.45 -0.66
CA LYS A 111 19.75 -16.89 -0.55
C LYS A 111 19.56 -17.59 -1.90
N GLU A 112 20.52 -18.40 -2.31
CA GLU A 112 20.60 -18.97 -3.67
C GLU A 112 19.43 -19.94 -3.97
N ASN A 113 19.06 -20.77 -2.98
CA ASN A 113 17.99 -21.77 -3.07
C ASN A 113 16.63 -21.20 -2.64
N THR A 114 16.25 -20.04 -3.20
CA THR A 114 14.93 -19.45 -3.00
C THR A 114 14.04 -19.69 -4.21
N ASP A 115 12.76 -19.87 -3.93
CA ASP A 115 11.68 -19.99 -4.91
C ASP A 115 11.76 -18.86 -5.97
N LEU A 116 11.48 -19.20 -7.23
CA LEU A 116 11.54 -18.27 -8.35
C LEU A 116 10.53 -17.13 -8.18
N TRP A 117 9.32 -17.42 -7.70
CA TRP A 117 8.32 -16.39 -7.42
C TRP A 117 8.82 -15.39 -6.36
N VAL A 118 9.60 -15.82 -5.36
CA VAL A 118 10.18 -14.93 -4.34
C VAL A 118 11.22 -14.00 -4.97
N LYS A 119 12.10 -14.56 -5.82
CA LYS A 119 13.12 -13.79 -6.56
C LYS A 119 12.50 -12.73 -7.47
N SER A 120 11.35 -13.04 -8.09
CA SER A 120 10.62 -12.09 -8.94
C SER A 120 9.81 -11.07 -8.15
N TRP A 121 9.12 -11.48 -7.07
CA TRP A 121 8.19 -10.62 -6.33
C TRP A 121 8.88 -9.68 -5.34
N SER A 122 9.95 -10.11 -4.69
CA SER A 122 10.48 -9.36 -3.54
C SER A 122 11.85 -8.73 -3.73
N PRO A 123 11.94 -7.39 -3.68
CA PRO A 123 13.21 -6.72 -3.46
C PRO A 123 13.87 -7.18 -2.14
N PRO A 124 15.19 -7.41 -2.11
CA PRO A 124 15.88 -7.95 -0.94
C PRO A 124 16.05 -6.94 0.21
N GLY A 125 15.99 -5.64 -0.06
CA GLY A 125 16.28 -4.59 0.92
C GLY A 125 15.29 -4.54 2.09
N LEU A 126 14.02 -4.91 1.89
CA LEU A 126 13.09 -5.02 3.03
C LEU A 126 13.55 -6.11 4.00
N PHE A 127 14.10 -7.21 3.50
CA PHE A 127 14.46 -8.34 4.36
C PHE A 127 15.76 -8.14 5.10
N VAL A 128 16.66 -7.30 4.58
CA VAL A 128 17.77 -6.76 5.38
C VAL A 128 17.22 -6.07 6.64
N ILE A 129 16.16 -5.28 6.51
CA ILE A 129 15.56 -4.57 7.65
C ILE A 129 14.90 -5.57 8.62
N THR A 130 14.13 -6.53 8.10
CA THR A 130 13.40 -7.48 8.96
C THR A 130 14.33 -8.47 9.65
N ASP A 131 15.41 -8.90 9.00
CA ASP A 131 16.42 -9.77 9.61
C ASP A 131 17.19 -9.03 10.73
N LEU A 132 17.52 -7.75 10.52
CA LEU A 132 18.07 -6.91 11.60
C LEU A 132 17.10 -6.75 12.78
N LEU A 133 15.80 -6.61 12.52
CA LEU A 133 14.77 -6.56 13.57
C LEU A 133 14.67 -7.89 14.32
N TYR A 134 14.83 -9.00 13.63
CA TYR A 134 14.87 -10.32 14.23
C TYR A 134 16.09 -10.50 15.15
N LEU A 135 17.27 -10.07 14.70
CA LEU A 135 18.51 -10.11 15.50
C LEU A 135 18.43 -9.31 16.81
N ILE A 136 17.60 -8.27 16.87
CA ILE A 136 17.35 -7.49 18.10
C ILE A 136 16.17 -8.03 18.94
N GLY A 137 15.58 -9.17 18.55
CA GLY A 137 14.62 -9.92 19.35
C GLY A 137 13.15 -9.79 18.94
N PHE A 138 12.82 -9.22 17.77
CA PHE A 138 11.44 -9.19 17.27
C PHE A 138 11.11 -10.44 16.45
N ASP A 139 10.07 -11.17 16.84
CA ASP A 139 9.54 -12.26 16.02
C ASP A 139 8.75 -11.74 14.79
N THR A 140 8.52 -12.61 13.82
CA THR A 140 7.77 -12.27 12.60
C THR A 140 6.38 -11.72 12.90
N HIS A 141 5.72 -12.25 13.93
CA HIS A 141 4.40 -11.78 14.35
C HIS A 141 4.44 -10.33 14.85
N ALA A 142 5.39 -9.97 15.71
CA ALA A 142 5.59 -8.60 16.17
C ALA A 142 5.98 -7.67 15.03
N ILE A 143 6.81 -8.15 14.08
CA ILE A 143 7.21 -7.39 12.90
C ILE A 143 5.98 -7.00 12.07
N LEU A 144 5.07 -7.93 11.81
CA LEU A 144 3.86 -7.71 11.01
C LEU A 144 2.77 -6.90 11.71
N THR A 145 2.82 -6.79 13.04
CA THR A 145 1.81 -6.09 13.84
C THR A 145 2.37 -4.79 14.45
N ARG A 146 3.11 -4.90 15.55
CA ARG A 146 3.59 -3.78 16.37
C ARG A 146 4.67 -2.96 15.67
N VAL A 147 5.64 -3.61 15.03
CA VAL A 147 6.71 -2.89 14.32
C VAL A 147 6.18 -2.20 13.07
N PHE A 148 5.14 -2.75 12.43
CA PHE A 148 4.51 -2.07 11.31
C PHE A 148 3.88 -0.73 11.74
N ILE A 149 3.22 -0.67 12.91
CA ILE A 149 2.75 0.60 13.49
C ILE A 149 3.91 1.57 13.70
N PHE A 150 5.07 1.08 14.13
CA PHE A 150 6.26 1.93 14.25
C PHE A 150 6.71 2.51 12.88
N PHE A 151 6.67 1.73 11.81
CA PHE A 151 6.97 2.24 10.46
C PHE A 151 5.94 3.27 9.96
N GLU A 152 4.66 3.16 10.34
CA GLU A 152 3.66 4.19 10.10
C GLU A 152 4.00 5.51 10.81
N LEU A 153 4.50 5.43 12.05
CA LEU A 153 4.99 6.61 12.79
C LEU A 153 6.23 7.21 12.12
N LEU A 154 7.16 6.37 11.64
CA LEU A 154 8.32 6.85 10.89
C LEU A 154 7.89 7.53 9.59
N LEU A 155 6.92 7.00 8.86
CA LEU A 155 6.37 7.65 7.66
C LEU A 155 5.77 9.01 8.00
N ALA A 156 4.96 9.12 9.06
CA ALA A 156 4.43 10.38 9.55
C ALA A 156 5.56 11.39 9.88
N LEU A 157 6.61 10.94 10.57
CA LEU A 157 7.79 11.75 10.86
C LEU A 157 8.52 12.19 9.58
N GLY A 158 8.67 11.29 8.60
CA GLY A 158 9.24 11.60 7.28
C GLY A 158 8.45 12.68 6.55
N ILE A 159 7.11 12.60 6.60
CA ILE A 159 6.21 13.61 6.05
C ILE A 159 6.42 14.95 6.76
N TYR A 160 6.43 14.96 8.10
CA TYR A 160 6.66 16.16 8.91
C TYR A 160 7.98 16.87 8.57
N VAL A 161 9.09 16.14 8.65
CA VAL A 161 10.44 16.69 8.52
C VAL A 161 10.65 17.21 7.11
N THR A 162 10.23 16.45 6.11
CA THR A 162 10.42 16.83 4.70
C THR A 162 9.52 18.01 4.34
N THR A 163 8.25 17.99 4.75
CA THR A 163 7.32 19.12 4.53
C THR A 163 7.80 20.38 5.24
N SER A 164 8.27 20.27 6.49
CA SER A 164 8.86 21.38 7.24
C SER A 164 10.06 21.99 6.53
N ARG A 165 10.88 21.16 5.89
CA ARG A 165 12.07 21.59 5.16
C ARG A 165 11.73 22.34 3.87
N PHE A 166 10.66 21.97 3.19
CA PHE A 166 10.24 22.60 1.93
C PHE A 166 9.37 23.85 2.15
N PHE A 167 8.43 23.78 3.08
CA PHE A 167 7.36 24.77 3.22
C PHE A 167 7.25 25.40 4.62
N GLY A 168 8.18 25.08 5.53
CA GLY A 168 8.23 25.63 6.88
C GLY A 168 7.48 24.77 7.93
N LYS A 169 7.83 24.98 9.20
CA LYS A 169 7.37 24.15 10.33
C LYS A 169 5.86 24.07 10.49
N GLY A 170 5.13 25.17 10.24
CA GLY A 170 3.68 25.20 10.36
C GLY A 170 2.99 24.28 9.35
N THR A 171 3.46 24.28 8.10
CA THR A 171 3.03 23.36 7.06
C THR A 171 3.33 21.91 7.45
N GLY A 172 4.51 21.65 8.02
CA GLY A 172 4.87 20.33 8.54
C GLY A 172 3.89 19.82 9.62
N ILE A 173 3.54 20.66 10.60
CA ILE A 173 2.57 20.30 11.63
C ILE A 173 1.22 19.95 11.00
N LEU A 174 0.73 20.77 10.06
CA LEU A 174 -0.53 20.48 9.37
C LEU A 174 -0.47 19.16 8.58
N SER A 175 0.66 18.84 7.95
CA SER A 175 0.81 17.56 7.25
C SER A 175 0.71 16.35 8.18
N LEU A 176 1.19 16.45 9.42
CA LEU A 176 1.02 15.40 10.43
C LEU A 176 -0.45 15.20 10.80
N PHE A 177 -1.18 16.30 11.05
CA PHE A 177 -2.60 16.20 11.38
C PHE A 177 -3.39 15.55 10.25
N ILE A 178 -3.20 16.00 9.00
CA ILE A 178 -3.91 15.43 7.85
C ILE A 178 -3.53 13.96 7.66
N TYR A 179 -2.25 13.58 7.81
CA TYR A 179 -1.82 12.18 7.73
C TYR A 179 -2.49 11.32 8.82
N SER A 180 -2.50 11.78 10.07
CA SER A 180 -3.04 11.01 11.21
C SER A 180 -4.52 10.64 11.08
N ILE A 181 -5.27 11.44 10.31
CA ILE A 181 -6.71 11.23 10.06
C ILE A 181 -6.99 10.82 8.60
N SER A 182 -5.97 10.57 7.77
CA SER A 182 -6.18 10.14 6.39
C SER A 182 -6.68 8.69 6.39
N ILE A 183 -7.94 8.52 5.98
CA ILE A 183 -8.56 7.19 5.85
C ILE A 183 -7.82 6.37 4.79
N THR A 184 -7.35 7.00 3.71
CA THR A 184 -6.51 6.32 2.70
C THR A 184 -5.25 5.73 3.32
N GLN A 185 -4.56 6.46 4.21
CA GLN A 185 -3.40 5.91 4.93
C GLN A 185 -3.79 4.93 6.04
N TYR A 186 -5.04 4.94 6.51
CA TYR A 186 -5.58 3.87 7.35
C TYR A 186 -5.77 2.58 6.55
N GLU A 187 -6.30 2.68 5.33
CA GLU A 187 -6.39 1.54 4.41
C GLU A 187 -5.02 0.97 4.07
N VAL A 188 -4.00 1.81 3.85
CA VAL A 188 -2.60 1.35 3.65
C VAL A 188 -2.14 0.48 4.82
N PHE A 189 -2.41 0.93 6.05
CA PHE A 189 -2.13 0.16 7.25
C PHE A 189 -2.95 -1.14 7.30
N TRP A 190 -4.26 -1.06 7.07
CA TRP A 190 -5.14 -2.23 7.15
C TRP A 190 -4.77 -3.30 6.12
N TYR A 191 -4.46 -2.92 4.88
CA TYR A 191 -4.01 -3.84 3.83
C TYR A 191 -2.60 -4.40 4.06
N LEU A 192 -1.86 -3.91 5.06
CA LEU A 192 -0.47 -4.27 5.36
C LEU A 192 0.48 -3.97 4.19
N TYR A 193 0.45 -2.74 3.68
CA TYR A 193 1.31 -2.27 2.59
C TYR A 193 2.77 -2.00 3.04
N TYR A 194 3.39 -2.98 3.70
CA TYR A 194 4.66 -2.87 4.42
C TYR A 194 5.79 -2.28 3.58
N LYS A 195 6.06 -2.87 2.40
CA LYS A 195 7.10 -2.40 1.47
C LYS A 195 6.88 -0.94 1.07
N ASN A 196 5.63 -0.55 0.80
CA ASN A 196 5.30 0.81 0.40
C ASN A 196 5.60 1.81 1.50
N VAL A 197 5.16 1.53 2.73
CA VAL A 197 5.32 2.44 3.89
C VAL A 197 6.79 2.68 4.18
N VAL A 198 7.58 1.60 4.28
CA VAL A 198 9.03 1.69 4.52
C VAL A 198 9.72 2.46 3.38
N ALA A 199 9.41 2.13 2.13
CA ALA A 199 10.02 2.79 0.98
C ALA A 199 9.62 4.27 0.86
N LEU A 200 8.37 4.63 1.17
CA LEU A 200 7.91 6.03 1.17
C LEU A 200 8.63 6.85 2.24
N PHE A 201 8.83 6.28 3.43
CA PHE A 201 9.65 6.91 4.47
C PHE A 201 11.08 7.16 3.96
N ILE A 202 11.75 6.14 3.44
CA ILE A 202 13.12 6.26 2.91
C ILE A 202 13.18 7.28 1.76
N MET A 203 12.17 7.27 0.87
CA MET A 203 12.06 8.23 -0.23
C MET A 203 11.95 9.67 0.29
N LEU A 204 11.10 9.94 1.28
CA LEU A 204 10.98 11.26 1.89
C LEU A 204 12.30 11.74 2.49
N ILE A 205 13.03 10.85 3.18
CA ILE A 205 14.36 11.16 3.73
C ILE A 205 15.37 11.44 2.60
N ALA A 206 15.30 10.71 1.48
CA ALA A 206 16.12 11.00 0.30
C ALA A 206 15.81 12.40 -0.26
N LEU A 207 14.53 12.77 -0.42
CA LEU A 207 14.12 14.10 -0.88
C LEU A 207 14.57 15.20 0.11
N TYR A 208 14.53 14.92 1.41
CA TYR A 208 15.06 15.82 2.44
C TYR A 208 16.56 16.07 2.27
N PHE A 209 17.37 15.03 2.04
CA PHE A 209 18.80 15.17 1.82
C PHE A 209 19.14 15.88 0.52
N LEU A 210 18.40 15.59 -0.55
CA LEU A 210 18.52 16.30 -1.83
C LEU A 210 18.27 17.80 -1.64
N LYS A 211 17.16 18.18 -0.99
CA LYS A 211 16.85 19.59 -0.67
C LYS A 211 17.91 20.24 0.22
N SER A 212 18.52 19.46 1.10
CA SER A 212 19.59 19.91 1.99
C SER A 212 20.98 19.87 1.36
N ARG A 213 21.09 19.53 0.06
CA ARG A 213 22.33 19.41 -0.70
C ARG A 213 23.35 18.42 -0.10
N LYS A 214 22.88 17.43 0.66
CA LYS A 214 23.71 16.37 1.23
C LYS A 214 23.70 15.16 0.30
N TYR A 215 24.57 15.17 -0.71
CA TYR A 215 24.52 14.20 -1.82
C TYR A 215 24.86 12.77 -1.42
N LEU A 216 25.86 12.55 -0.56
CA LEU A 216 26.22 11.20 -0.13
C LEU A 216 25.05 10.48 0.58
N PRO A 217 24.44 11.03 1.65
CA PRO A 217 23.31 10.37 2.29
C PRO A 217 22.08 10.32 1.36
N PHE A 218 21.89 11.30 0.47
CA PHE A 218 20.86 11.21 -0.59
C PHE A 218 21.05 10.00 -1.50
N ILE A 219 22.26 9.79 -2.03
CA ILE A 219 22.57 8.67 -2.92
C ILE A 219 22.32 7.35 -2.20
N ILE A 220 22.81 7.21 -0.96
CA ILE A 220 22.64 5.98 -0.17
C ILE A 220 21.16 5.69 0.08
N THR A 221 20.40 6.67 0.58
CA THR A 221 18.98 6.45 0.87
C THR A 221 18.15 6.25 -0.38
N ALA A 222 18.41 7.01 -1.45
CA ALA A 222 17.72 6.84 -2.73
C ALA A 222 17.96 5.46 -3.35
N SER A 223 19.20 4.95 -3.29
CA SER A 223 19.53 3.60 -3.76
C SER A 223 18.76 2.54 -2.98
N PHE A 224 18.63 2.75 -1.67
CA PHE A 224 17.92 1.85 -0.77
C PHE A 224 16.40 1.85 -1.00
N VAL A 225 15.80 2.93 -1.51
CA VAL A 225 14.39 2.90 -1.99
C VAL A 225 14.21 1.80 -3.04
N GLY A 226 15.12 1.70 -4.01
CA GLY A 226 15.11 0.67 -5.05
C GLY A 226 15.36 -0.73 -4.54
N ALA A 227 16.12 -0.87 -3.46
CA ALA A 227 16.33 -2.15 -2.79
C ALA A 227 15.09 -2.61 -1.99
N VAL A 228 14.26 -1.70 -1.49
CA VAL A 228 13.08 -2.02 -0.67
C VAL A 228 11.81 -2.18 -1.52
N HIS A 229 11.55 -1.26 -2.46
CA HIS A 229 10.31 -1.26 -3.23
C HIS A 229 10.45 -0.64 -4.63
N ARG A 230 10.39 -1.51 -5.65
CA ARG A 230 10.52 -1.15 -7.08
C ARG A 230 9.52 -0.07 -7.56
N PRO A 231 8.20 -0.17 -7.31
CA PRO A 231 7.26 0.87 -7.70
C PRO A 231 7.53 2.24 -7.07
N THR A 232 7.92 2.30 -5.79
CA THR A 232 8.28 3.58 -5.15
C THR A 232 9.55 4.16 -5.78
N PHE A 233 10.52 3.31 -6.12
CA PHE A 233 11.74 3.73 -6.79
C PHE A 233 11.49 4.27 -8.20
N LEU A 234 10.53 3.69 -8.95
CA LEU A 234 10.10 4.22 -10.24
C LEU A 234 9.54 5.65 -10.09
N ILE A 235 8.63 5.87 -9.14
CA ILE A 235 8.07 7.20 -8.87
C ILE A 235 9.17 8.18 -8.47
N PHE A 236 10.07 7.77 -7.57
CA PHE A 236 11.24 8.56 -7.21
C PHE A 236 12.10 8.93 -8.43
N GLY A 237 12.40 7.96 -9.31
CA GLY A 237 13.19 8.16 -10.51
C GLY A 237 12.55 9.18 -11.48
N LEU A 238 11.24 9.09 -11.70
CA LEU A 238 10.51 10.04 -12.54
C LEU A 238 10.50 11.46 -11.94
N ILE A 239 10.30 11.58 -10.63
CA ILE A 239 10.39 12.87 -9.92
C ILE A 239 11.80 13.45 -10.04
N TYR A 240 12.82 12.63 -9.81
CA TYR A 240 14.21 13.05 -9.85
C TYR A 240 14.64 13.46 -11.26
N LEU A 241 14.16 12.76 -12.30
CA LEU A 241 14.36 13.14 -13.69
C LEU A 241 13.75 14.51 -14.01
N GLY A 242 12.49 14.74 -13.61
CA GLY A 242 11.85 16.05 -13.75
C GLY A 242 12.60 17.16 -13.00
N TYR A 243 13.17 16.84 -11.83
CA TYR A 243 14.01 17.76 -11.07
C TYR A 243 15.33 18.09 -11.77
N ILE A 244 16.03 17.10 -12.34
CA ILE A 244 17.26 17.29 -13.12
C ILE A 244 17.02 18.26 -14.27
N ILE A 245 15.93 18.05 -15.03
CA ILE A 245 15.55 18.90 -16.17
C ILE A 245 15.28 20.35 -15.71
N SER A 246 14.66 20.49 -14.54
CA SER A 246 14.32 21.80 -13.96
C SER A 246 15.54 22.53 -13.37
N CYS A 247 16.56 21.82 -12.89
CA CYS A 247 17.72 22.38 -12.18
C CYS A 247 18.98 22.46 -13.06
N ARG A 248 18.96 23.32 -14.07
CA ARG A 248 20.05 23.44 -15.07
C ARG A 248 21.44 23.71 -14.48
N LYS A 249 21.54 24.41 -13.34
CA LYS A 249 22.84 24.80 -12.75
C LYS A 249 23.65 23.62 -12.19
N GLU A 250 22.98 22.56 -11.75
CA GLU A 250 23.62 21.39 -11.12
C GLU A 250 23.39 20.11 -11.93
N TYR A 251 23.11 20.26 -13.23
CA TYR A 251 22.68 19.17 -14.12
C TYR A 251 23.64 17.97 -14.10
N ILE A 252 24.92 18.19 -14.42
CA ILE A 252 25.93 17.11 -14.49
C ILE A 252 26.04 16.37 -13.16
N LYS A 253 26.08 17.11 -12.04
CA LYS A 253 26.18 16.53 -10.70
C LYS A 253 24.98 15.65 -10.37
N ASN A 254 23.78 16.10 -10.73
CA ASN A 254 22.56 15.33 -10.49
C ASN A 254 22.44 14.11 -11.42
N VAL A 255 22.91 14.21 -12.67
CA VAL A 255 23.00 13.06 -13.59
C VAL A 255 23.96 12.01 -13.05
N LEU A 256 25.16 12.42 -12.60
CA LEU A 256 26.11 11.51 -11.98
C LEU A 256 25.55 10.85 -10.72
N ALA A 257 24.88 11.62 -9.84
CA ALA A 257 24.21 11.06 -8.67
C ALA A 257 23.13 10.04 -9.06
N GLY A 258 22.32 10.32 -10.09
CA GLY A 258 21.33 9.39 -10.62
C GLY A 258 21.95 8.09 -11.16
N ALA A 259 23.06 8.19 -11.90
CA ALA A 259 23.79 7.02 -12.39
C ALA A 259 24.36 6.18 -11.23
N ILE A 260 24.92 6.81 -10.20
CA ILE A 260 25.41 6.12 -9.00
C ILE A 260 24.25 5.45 -8.25
N ILE A 261 23.11 6.12 -8.11
CA ILE A 261 21.92 5.55 -7.46
C ILE A 261 21.47 4.28 -8.19
N LEU A 262 21.37 4.33 -9.53
CA LEU A 262 21.01 3.16 -10.33
C LEU A 262 22.05 2.04 -10.18
N GLY A 263 23.34 2.36 -10.27
CA GLY A 263 24.43 1.38 -10.10
C GLY A 263 24.39 0.69 -8.73
N LEU A 264 24.21 1.47 -7.65
CA LEU A 264 24.10 0.95 -6.28
C LEU A 264 22.80 0.17 -6.05
N THR A 265 21.68 0.57 -6.65
CA THR A 265 20.45 -0.23 -6.56
C THR A 265 20.62 -1.57 -7.28
N LEU A 266 21.29 -1.59 -8.44
CA LEU A 266 21.49 -2.82 -9.22
C LEU A 266 22.36 -3.86 -8.50
N THR A 267 23.24 -3.47 -7.57
CA THR A 267 24.06 -4.43 -6.81
C THR A 267 23.19 -5.42 -6.02
N PHE A 268 22.04 -4.96 -5.51
CA PHE A 268 21.06 -5.80 -4.81
C PHE A 268 20.39 -6.86 -5.70
N TYR A 269 20.46 -6.70 -7.03
CA TYR A 269 19.79 -7.59 -7.98
C TYR A 269 20.78 -8.43 -8.81
N THR A 270 22.09 -8.33 -8.54
CA THR A 270 23.14 -9.01 -9.33
C THR A 270 22.93 -10.51 -9.50
N ARG A 271 22.38 -11.19 -8.48
CA ARG A 271 22.14 -12.64 -8.48
C ARG A 271 20.81 -13.08 -9.10
N ASN A 272 19.86 -12.17 -9.28
CA ASN A 272 18.49 -12.46 -9.72
C ASN A 272 17.95 -11.41 -10.71
N ILE A 273 18.83 -10.77 -11.48
CA ILE A 273 18.45 -9.65 -12.36
C ILE A 273 17.45 -10.09 -13.43
N ARG A 274 17.54 -11.34 -13.88
CA ARG A 274 16.65 -11.91 -14.87
C ARG A 274 15.23 -12.04 -14.34
N GLU A 275 15.08 -12.67 -13.18
CA GLU A 275 13.81 -12.90 -12.53
C GLU A 275 13.20 -11.58 -12.02
N ALA A 276 14.02 -10.70 -11.45
CA ALA A 276 13.56 -9.46 -10.83
C ALA A 276 13.24 -8.35 -11.84
N ILE A 277 13.97 -8.27 -12.96
CA ILE A 277 13.83 -7.19 -13.95
C ILE A 277 13.31 -7.73 -15.28
N PHE A 278 14.06 -8.60 -15.97
CA PHE A 278 13.77 -8.95 -17.37
C PHE A 278 12.42 -9.67 -17.54
N ASN A 279 12.08 -10.61 -16.66
CA ASN A 279 10.81 -11.35 -16.73
C ASN A 279 9.58 -10.46 -16.46
N ASN A 280 9.77 -9.28 -15.87
CA ASN A 280 8.69 -8.34 -15.56
C ASN A 280 8.47 -7.29 -16.67
N ILE A 281 9.30 -7.27 -17.73
CA ILE A 281 9.18 -6.30 -18.82
C ILE A 281 8.06 -6.67 -19.79
N GLU A 282 7.93 -7.95 -20.16
CA GLU A 282 6.96 -8.41 -21.15
C GLU A 282 5.49 -8.13 -20.75
N PRO A 283 5.06 -8.36 -19.49
CA PRO A 283 3.71 -7.97 -19.05
C PRO A 283 3.44 -6.47 -19.16
N ILE A 284 4.47 -5.64 -18.95
CA ILE A 284 4.38 -4.17 -19.03
C ILE A 284 4.17 -3.72 -20.49
N ILE A 285 4.87 -4.35 -21.43
CA ILE A 285 4.77 -4.05 -22.86
C ILE A 285 3.41 -4.49 -23.42
N THR A 286 2.92 -5.64 -22.98
CA THR A 286 1.66 -6.23 -23.47
C THR A 286 0.41 -5.60 -22.86
N ALA A 287 0.56 -4.68 -21.90
CA ALA A 287 -0.53 -3.99 -21.21
C ALA A 287 -1.59 -4.90 -20.55
N ASN A 288 -1.29 -6.20 -20.41
CA ASN A 288 -2.12 -7.20 -19.71
C ASN A 288 -1.96 -7.10 -18.19
N ILE A 289 -2.06 -5.89 -17.65
CA ILE A 289 -1.83 -5.62 -16.24
C ILE A 289 -3.12 -5.07 -15.61
N GLY A 290 -3.63 -5.81 -14.63
CA GLY A 290 -4.78 -5.38 -13.84
C GLY A 290 -4.50 -4.11 -13.00
N ALA A 291 -5.56 -3.55 -12.43
CA ALA A 291 -5.49 -2.30 -11.67
C ALA A 291 -4.58 -2.35 -10.42
N GLY A 292 -4.25 -3.55 -9.94
CA GLY A 292 -3.60 -3.79 -8.65
C GLY A 292 -4.56 -3.72 -7.47
N THR A 293 -4.28 -4.48 -6.41
CA THR A 293 -5.17 -4.66 -5.25
C THR A 293 -5.08 -3.49 -4.26
N PHE A 294 -5.83 -2.41 -4.45
CA PHE A 294 -6.05 -1.38 -3.43
C PHE A 294 -7.43 -0.75 -3.65
N ILE A 295 -7.77 0.33 -2.93
CA ILE A 295 -9.03 1.05 -3.16
C ILE A 295 -9.12 1.60 -4.59
N SER A 296 -10.33 1.71 -5.11
CA SER A 296 -10.57 2.31 -6.42
C SER A 296 -10.40 3.84 -6.40
N LEU A 297 -10.16 4.45 -7.57
CA LEU A 297 -10.12 5.91 -7.70
C LEU A 297 -11.41 6.60 -7.21
N SER A 298 -12.59 6.01 -7.49
CA SER A 298 -13.87 6.55 -7.00
C SER A 298 -13.98 6.52 -5.48
N THR A 299 -13.48 5.43 -4.85
CA THR A 299 -13.38 5.34 -3.39
C THR A 299 -12.43 6.42 -2.88
N TYR A 300 -11.24 6.55 -3.47
CA TYR A 300 -10.24 7.53 -3.09
C TYR A 300 -10.74 8.98 -3.18
N GLN A 301 -11.45 9.33 -4.25
CA GLN A 301 -12.05 10.66 -4.41
C GLN A 301 -13.01 11.00 -3.26
N SER A 302 -13.76 10.00 -2.77
CA SER A 302 -14.66 10.18 -1.63
C SER A 302 -13.90 10.32 -0.31
N LEU A 303 -12.86 9.51 -0.11
CA LEU A 303 -12.06 9.52 1.13
C LEU A 303 -11.16 10.77 1.26
N SER A 304 -10.83 11.42 0.15
CA SER A 304 -9.95 12.59 0.13
C SER A 304 -10.68 13.94 0.19
N LEU A 305 -12.02 13.95 0.25
CA LEU A 305 -12.82 15.18 0.15
C LEU A 305 -12.45 16.25 1.17
N SER A 306 -12.05 15.86 2.38
CA SER A 306 -11.72 16.79 3.45
C SER A 306 -10.44 17.61 3.21
N TYR A 307 -9.53 17.13 2.35
CA TYR A 307 -8.28 17.83 2.04
C TYR A 307 -8.06 18.10 0.54
N LEU A 308 -8.86 17.50 -0.35
CA LEU A 308 -8.78 17.67 -1.81
C LEU A 308 -8.72 19.13 -2.28
N PRO A 309 -9.63 20.05 -1.91
CA PRO A 309 -9.57 21.43 -2.40
C PRO A 309 -8.28 22.13 -1.97
N PHE A 310 -7.70 21.77 -0.82
CA PHE A 310 -6.47 22.37 -0.33
C PHE A 310 -5.24 21.77 -0.99
N ALA A 311 -5.26 20.48 -1.34
CA ALA A 311 -4.20 19.87 -2.15
C ALA A 311 -4.11 20.56 -3.51
N LEU A 312 -5.27 20.74 -4.17
CA LEU A 312 -5.36 21.48 -5.43
C LEU A 312 -4.98 22.95 -5.25
N LEU A 313 -5.38 23.59 -4.16
CA LEU A 313 -4.98 24.98 -3.86
C LEU A 313 -3.46 25.09 -3.73
N GLY A 314 -2.83 24.21 -2.96
CA GLY A 314 -1.37 24.14 -2.81
C GLY A 314 -0.67 23.94 -4.16
N PHE A 315 -1.18 23.01 -4.98
CA PHE A 315 -0.69 22.78 -6.34
C PHE A 315 -0.78 24.03 -7.23
N PHE A 316 -1.95 24.68 -7.29
CA PHE A 316 -2.14 25.88 -8.12
C PHE A 316 -1.34 27.09 -7.61
N ILE A 317 -1.14 27.22 -6.29
CA ILE A 317 -0.25 28.25 -5.73
C ILE A 317 1.18 28.03 -6.22
N LEU A 318 1.70 26.79 -6.15
CA LEU A 318 3.04 26.46 -6.65
C LEU A 318 3.17 26.72 -8.15
N ALA A 319 2.18 26.28 -8.95
CA ALA A 319 2.13 26.53 -10.39
C ALA A 319 2.17 28.04 -10.71
N ARG A 320 1.35 28.84 -10.03
CA ARG A 320 1.30 30.31 -10.20
C ARG A 320 2.62 30.97 -9.78
N ARG A 321 3.28 30.44 -8.75
CA ARG A 321 4.60 30.91 -8.29
C ARG A 321 5.75 30.40 -9.17
N LYS A 322 5.48 29.49 -10.12
CA LYS A 322 6.48 28.77 -10.92
C LYS A 322 7.49 28.00 -10.07
N ASP A 323 7.07 27.53 -8.89
CA ASP A 323 7.89 26.72 -7.99
C ASP A 323 7.62 25.23 -8.24
N PHE A 324 8.18 24.72 -9.34
CA PHE A 324 8.07 23.31 -9.74
C PHE A 324 9.02 22.41 -8.92
N ASN A 325 8.83 22.43 -7.60
CA ASN A 325 9.62 21.63 -6.67
C ASN A 325 9.27 20.12 -6.75
N LEU A 326 9.98 19.30 -5.96
CA LEU A 326 9.82 17.84 -5.98
C LEU A 326 8.40 17.37 -5.69
N PHE A 327 7.67 18.05 -4.80
CA PHE A 327 6.30 17.68 -4.45
C PHE A 327 5.28 18.07 -5.52
N PHE A 328 5.53 19.18 -6.23
CA PHE A 328 4.76 19.52 -7.44
C PHE A 328 4.88 18.42 -8.49
N LEU A 329 6.12 17.98 -8.77
CA LEU A 329 6.39 16.91 -9.72
C LEU A 329 5.81 15.57 -9.27
N TRP A 330 5.94 15.23 -7.99
CA TRP A 330 5.36 14.02 -7.41
C TRP A 330 3.84 13.98 -7.66
N PHE A 331 3.11 15.00 -7.21
CA PHE A 331 1.66 15.06 -7.39
C PHE A 331 1.25 14.97 -8.86
N LEU A 332 1.96 15.68 -9.75
CA LEU A 332 1.67 15.66 -11.19
C LEU A 332 1.86 14.25 -11.78
N ILE A 333 2.99 13.60 -11.51
CA ILE A 333 3.33 12.28 -12.05
C ILE A 333 2.34 11.23 -11.54
N THR A 334 2.12 11.16 -10.22
CA THR A 334 1.17 10.18 -9.65
C THR A 334 -0.27 10.49 -10.04
N GLY A 335 -0.62 11.78 -10.17
CA GLY A 335 -1.93 12.21 -10.63
C GLY A 335 -2.21 11.74 -12.06
N VAL A 336 -1.23 11.87 -12.98
CA VAL A 336 -1.33 11.34 -14.35
C VAL A 336 -1.49 9.82 -14.34
N ILE A 337 -0.65 9.10 -13.59
CA ILE A 337 -0.73 7.64 -13.49
C ILE A 337 -2.11 7.17 -13.02
N VAL A 338 -2.62 7.78 -11.95
CA VAL A 338 -3.90 7.39 -11.34
C VAL A 338 -5.09 7.80 -12.20
N TYR A 339 -5.09 9.03 -12.73
CA TYR A 339 -6.23 9.56 -13.50
C TYR A 339 -6.40 8.86 -14.85
N PHE A 340 -5.29 8.64 -15.58
CA PHE A 340 -5.31 7.93 -16.86
C PHE A 340 -5.29 6.40 -16.70
N LYS A 341 -5.40 5.88 -15.47
CA LYS A 341 -5.44 4.45 -15.17
C LYS A 341 -4.28 3.67 -15.81
N LEU A 342 -3.07 4.20 -15.67
CA LEU A 342 -1.87 3.53 -16.16
C LEU A 342 -1.57 2.26 -15.33
N ILE A 343 -0.47 1.58 -15.62
CA ILE A 343 -0.10 0.28 -15.05
C ILE A 343 -0.16 0.29 -13.51
N PHE A 344 -0.89 -0.67 -12.90
CA PHE A 344 -1.11 -0.79 -11.44
C PHE A 344 -1.62 0.49 -10.74
N PHE A 345 -2.44 1.30 -11.42
CA PHE A 345 -2.85 2.63 -10.95
C PHE A 345 -3.46 2.67 -9.54
N ASN A 346 -4.19 1.64 -9.09
CA ASN A 346 -4.76 1.64 -7.73
C ASN A 346 -3.66 1.70 -6.66
N ARG A 347 -2.52 1.02 -6.88
CA ARG A 347 -1.40 1.03 -5.92
C ARG A 347 -0.72 2.40 -5.83
N PHE A 348 -0.76 3.18 -6.91
CA PHE A 348 -0.19 4.53 -6.96
C PHE A 348 -1.08 5.58 -6.28
N ILE A 349 -2.31 5.24 -5.89
CA ILE A 349 -3.14 6.09 -5.01
C ILE A 349 -2.42 6.34 -3.68
N ILE A 350 -1.67 5.36 -3.17
CA ILE A 350 -0.89 5.50 -1.93
C ILE A 350 0.14 6.65 -2.06
N HIS A 351 0.87 6.68 -3.18
CA HIS A 351 1.86 7.73 -3.46
C HIS A 351 1.19 9.07 -3.74
N LEU A 352 0.08 9.07 -4.49
CA LEU A 352 -0.70 10.28 -4.75
C LEU A 352 -1.21 10.90 -3.45
N ASP A 353 -1.67 10.07 -2.52
CA ASP A 353 -2.23 10.53 -1.26
C ASP A 353 -1.20 11.21 -0.37
N VAL A 354 0.00 10.63 -0.24
CA VAL A 354 1.10 11.30 0.50
C VAL A 354 1.45 12.66 -0.14
N ALA A 355 1.51 12.74 -1.48
CA ALA A 355 1.73 14.02 -2.16
C ALA A 355 0.58 15.01 -1.91
N MET A 356 -0.67 14.54 -1.93
CA MET A 356 -1.86 15.34 -1.64
C MET A 356 -1.88 15.86 -0.21
N ILE A 357 -1.52 15.03 0.78
CA ILE A 357 -1.42 15.43 2.19
C ILE A 357 -0.43 16.59 2.35
N ILE A 358 0.74 16.48 1.70
CA ILE A 358 1.79 17.51 1.74
C ILE A 358 1.30 18.80 1.07
N LEU A 359 0.72 18.72 -0.13
CA LEU A 359 0.21 19.90 -0.82
C LEU A 359 -1.00 20.51 -0.12
N ALA A 360 -1.87 19.70 0.48
CA ALA A 360 -3.02 20.16 1.25
C ALA A 360 -2.56 20.93 2.47
N SER A 361 -1.56 20.43 3.18
CA SER A 361 -0.99 21.14 4.32
C SER A 361 -0.45 22.52 3.93
N PHE A 362 0.18 22.63 2.75
CA PHE A 362 0.66 23.90 2.22
C PHE A 362 -0.50 24.84 1.82
N GLY A 363 -1.52 24.31 1.12
CA GLY A 363 -2.72 25.07 0.77
C GLY A 363 -3.48 25.59 2.00
N PHE A 364 -3.66 24.75 3.03
CA PHE A 364 -4.25 25.14 4.31
C PHE A 364 -3.42 26.21 5.02
N TYR A 365 -2.09 26.06 5.07
CA TYR A 365 -1.22 27.04 5.70
C TYR A 365 -1.35 28.43 5.07
N GLU A 366 -1.38 28.50 3.73
CA GLU A 366 -1.56 29.75 3.00
C GLU A 366 -2.99 30.33 3.16
N LEU A 367 -4.01 29.49 3.31
CA LEU A 367 -5.36 29.93 3.66
C LEU A 367 -5.42 30.56 5.06
N ILE A 368 -4.79 29.95 6.08
CA ILE A 368 -4.78 30.50 7.44
C ILE A 368 -4.03 31.84 7.47
N LYS A 369 -2.97 31.99 6.67
CA LYS A 369 -2.30 33.29 6.50
C LYS A 369 -3.23 34.34 5.91
N LEU A 370 -4.01 33.95 4.90
CA LEU A 370 -4.95 34.86 4.23
C LEU A 370 -6.08 35.32 5.17
N ASN A 371 -6.63 34.40 5.97
CA ASN A 371 -7.62 34.72 7.01
C ASN A 371 -7.60 33.64 8.10
N LYS A 372 -7.00 33.99 9.24
CA LYS A 372 -6.81 33.07 10.36
C LYS A 372 -8.12 32.48 10.87
N ARG A 373 -9.19 33.27 10.99
CA ARG A 373 -10.47 32.81 11.55
C ARG A 373 -11.14 31.78 10.62
N ILE A 374 -11.33 32.15 9.35
CA ILE A 374 -12.00 31.27 8.37
C ILE A 374 -11.16 30.03 8.09
N GLY A 375 -9.84 30.19 7.90
CA GLY A 375 -8.94 29.07 7.64
C GLY A 375 -8.89 28.08 8.80
N THR A 376 -8.86 28.56 10.04
CA THR A 376 -8.88 27.68 11.23
C THR A 376 -10.24 26.99 11.38
N ALA A 377 -11.35 27.71 11.17
CA ALA A 377 -12.69 27.12 11.25
C ALA A 377 -12.90 26.02 10.20
N ALA A 378 -12.51 26.27 8.94
CA ALA A 378 -12.59 25.27 7.88
C ALA A 378 -11.72 24.03 8.20
N LEU A 379 -10.49 24.24 8.69
CA LEU A 379 -9.63 23.15 9.13
C LEU A 379 -10.28 22.32 10.24
N LEU A 380 -10.84 22.95 11.28
CA LEU A 380 -11.47 22.25 12.39
C LEU A 380 -12.69 21.44 11.95
N ILE A 381 -13.58 22.00 11.13
CA ILE A 381 -14.76 21.29 10.61
C ILE A 381 -14.33 20.04 9.82
N LEU A 382 -13.38 20.20 8.90
CA LEU A 382 -12.92 19.11 8.05
C LEU A 382 -12.08 18.06 8.80
N PHE A 383 -11.35 18.50 9.83
CA PHE A 383 -10.67 17.62 10.77
C PHE A 383 -11.66 16.76 11.54
N LEU A 384 -12.70 17.37 12.11
CA LEU A 384 -13.77 16.66 12.82
C LEU A 384 -14.50 15.68 11.89
N SER A 385 -14.79 16.12 10.66
CA SER A 385 -15.37 15.27 9.60
C SER A 385 -14.55 14.00 9.36
N SER A 386 -13.24 14.18 9.12
CA SER A 386 -12.33 13.06 8.86
C SER A 386 -12.17 12.14 10.08
N LEU A 387 -12.18 12.71 11.29
CA LEU A 387 -12.10 11.94 12.53
C LEU A 387 -13.33 11.06 12.76
N LEU A 388 -14.54 11.56 12.44
CA LEU A 388 -15.77 10.78 12.52
C LEU A 388 -15.72 9.55 11.60
N VAL A 389 -15.34 9.76 10.34
CA VAL A 389 -15.21 8.67 9.36
C VAL A 389 -14.08 7.72 9.73
N MET A 390 -12.95 8.22 10.22
CA MET A 390 -11.86 7.40 10.74
C MET A 390 -12.32 6.50 11.89
N ASN A 391 -13.09 7.03 12.84
CA ASN A 391 -13.60 6.26 13.98
C ASN A 391 -14.52 5.10 13.54
N GLN A 392 -15.36 5.33 12.54
CA GLN A 392 -16.18 4.28 11.94
C GLN A 392 -15.31 3.18 11.32
N ASN A 393 -14.31 3.55 10.50
CA ASN A 393 -13.41 2.58 9.88
C ASN A 393 -12.61 1.77 10.91
N ILE A 394 -12.15 2.39 12.00
CA ILE A 394 -11.45 1.68 13.09
C ILE A 394 -12.36 0.63 13.72
N SER A 395 -13.62 0.96 13.97
CA SER A 395 -14.58 0.04 14.59
C SER A 395 -14.97 -1.13 13.69
N ASP A 396 -14.98 -0.91 12.38
CA ASP A 396 -15.33 -1.94 11.39
C ASP A 396 -14.13 -2.80 10.96
N THR A 397 -12.92 -2.44 11.39
CA THR A 397 -11.68 -3.12 11.00
C THR A 397 -11.59 -4.53 11.57
N LYS A 398 -11.39 -5.50 10.68
CA LYS A 398 -11.16 -6.91 11.03
C LYS A 398 -10.07 -7.52 10.14
N PRO A 399 -9.39 -8.60 10.59
CA PRO A 399 -8.58 -9.43 9.71
C PRO A 399 -9.39 -9.98 8.54
N LEU A 400 -8.70 -10.32 7.45
CA LEU A 400 -9.34 -10.99 6.33
C LEU A 400 -9.70 -12.44 6.65
N ILE A 401 -8.91 -13.13 7.47
CA ILE A 401 -9.18 -14.52 7.86
C ILE A 401 -9.72 -14.60 9.28
N SER A 402 -10.64 -15.53 9.55
CA SER A 402 -11.08 -15.80 10.92
C SER A 402 -10.00 -16.53 11.72
N GLU A 403 -10.03 -16.42 13.04
CA GLU A 403 -9.11 -17.16 13.93
C GLU A 403 -9.24 -18.67 13.74
N LYS A 404 -10.48 -19.14 13.62
CA LYS A 404 -10.79 -20.55 13.33
C LYS A 404 -10.15 -21.05 12.02
N GLU A 405 -10.34 -20.32 10.92
CA GLU A 405 -9.73 -20.71 9.63
C GLU A 405 -8.20 -20.70 9.71
N LEU A 406 -7.62 -19.70 10.36
CA LEU A 406 -6.17 -19.62 10.52
C LEU A 406 -5.62 -20.77 11.37
N ASP A 407 -6.29 -21.14 12.45
CA ASP A 407 -5.87 -22.24 13.31
C ASP A 407 -5.96 -23.59 12.59
N ILE A 408 -6.99 -23.80 11.77
CA ILE A 408 -7.08 -24.98 10.88
C ILE A 408 -5.91 -24.99 9.89
N ILE A 409 -5.57 -23.86 9.28
CA ILE A 409 -4.40 -23.78 8.38
C ILE A 409 -3.10 -24.13 9.13
N LYS A 410 -2.93 -23.69 10.37
CA LYS A 410 -1.74 -24.03 11.18
C LYS A 410 -1.65 -25.52 11.49
N GLN A 411 -2.75 -26.26 11.50
CA GLN A 411 -2.73 -27.71 11.74
C GLN A 411 -1.96 -28.49 10.66
N PHE A 412 -1.81 -27.93 9.45
CA PHE A 412 -0.96 -28.52 8.42
C PHE A 412 0.52 -28.61 8.83
N ASN A 413 0.98 -27.88 9.86
CA ASN A 413 2.33 -28.06 10.37
C ASN A 413 2.57 -29.46 10.95
N TYR A 414 1.51 -30.23 11.25
CA TYR A 414 1.57 -31.57 11.84
C TYR A 414 1.34 -32.70 10.83
N VAL A 415 1.09 -32.41 9.54
CA VAL A 415 1.02 -33.47 8.49
C VAL A 415 2.42 -33.84 7.97
N GLU A 416 2.53 -34.68 6.95
CA GLU A 416 3.83 -35.07 6.36
C GLU A 416 4.61 -33.83 5.87
N SER A 417 5.93 -33.78 6.12
CA SER A 417 6.74 -32.57 5.88
C SER A 417 6.96 -32.24 4.40
N ASP A 418 6.86 -33.24 3.53
CA ASP A 418 6.93 -33.13 2.07
C ASP A 418 5.56 -32.92 1.41
N ALA A 419 4.48 -32.87 2.19
CA ALA A 419 3.13 -32.70 1.67
C ALA A 419 2.91 -31.36 0.97
N TYR A 420 2.03 -31.39 -0.03
CA TYR A 420 1.49 -30.22 -0.71
C TYR A 420 0.12 -29.87 -0.15
N VAL A 421 -0.15 -28.57 -0.02
CA VAL A 421 -1.47 -28.03 0.32
C VAL A 421 -1.98 -27.18 -0.84
N MET A 422 -3.03 -27.66 -1.48
CA MET A 422 -3.75 -26.97 -2.54
C MET A 422 -4.80 -26.05 -1.95
N SER A 423 -4.68 -24.76 -2.25
CA SER A 423 -5.73 -23.79 -2.05
C SER A 423 -6.62 -23.73 -3.27
N THR A 424 -7.94 -23.78 -3.10
CA THR A 424 -8.88 -23.62 -4.21
C THR A 424 -9.24 -22.16 -4.49
N SER A 425 -8.65 -21.22 -3.75
CA SER A 425 -8.89 -19.79 -3.89
C SER A 425 -7.63 -18.98 -3.62
N SER A 426 -7.37 -17.97 -4.46
CA SER A 426 -6.28 -17.01 -4.25
C SER A 426 -6.40 -16.25 -2.91
N TYR A 427 -7.61 -16.20 -2.33
CA TYR A 427 -7.88 -15.60 -1.02
C TYR A 427 -7.12 -16.29 0.13
N TYR A 428 -7.16 -17.62 0.17
CA TYR A 428 -6.52 -18.41 1.24
C TYR A 428 -5.07 -18.75 0.93
N SER A 429 -4.68 -18.64 -0.33
CA SER A 429 -3.35 -19.05 -0.82
C SER A 429 -2.21 -18.40 -0.04
N LEU A 430 -2.32 -17.11 0.27
CA LEU A 430 -1.29 -16.37 1.00
C LEU A 430 -1.18 -16.85 2.45
N TRP A 431 -2.32 -17.09 3.11
CA TRP A 431 -2.40 -17.61 4.47
C TRP A 431 -1.84 -19.03 4.56
N ILE A 432 -2.21 -19.91 3.61
CA ILE A 432 -1.69 -21.28 3.55
C ILE A 432 -0.18 -21.25 3.36
N LEU A 433 0.35 -20.44 2.43
CA LEU A 433 1.79 -20.27 2.25
C LEU A 433 2.50 -19.87 3.55
N GLY A 434 1.99 -18.85 4.24
CA GLY A 434 2.64 -18.32 5.44
C GLY A 434 2.52 -19.21 6.69
N TYR A 435 1.42 -19.96 6.83
CA TYR A 435 1.06 -20.58 8.12
C TYR A 435 0.94 -22.10 8.09
N SER A 436 0.85 -22.74 6.92
CA SER A 436 0.75 -24.22 6.85
C SER A 436 2.09 -24.93 7.08
N GLY A 437 3.21 -24.25 6.82
CA GLY A 437 4.54 -24.87 6.80
C GLY A 437 4.72 -25.92 5.70
N ARG A 438 3.88 -25.90 4.66
CA ARG A 438 3.89 -26.86 3.55
C ARG A 438 4.04 -26.16 2.20
N LYS A 439 4.34 -26.94 1.16
CA LYS A 439 4.39 -26.43 -0.22
C LYS A 439 2.98 -26.08 -0.68
N THR A 440 2.78 -24.86 -1.17
CA THR A 440 1.44 -24.35 -1.51
C THR A 440 1.20 -24.37 -3.01
N ILE A 441 0.10 -25.00 -3.42
CA ILE A 441 -0.44 -24.90 -4.79
C ILE A 441 -1.60 -23.92 -4.78
N ALA A 442 -1.59 -22.93 -5.68
CA ALA A 442 -2.54 -21.83 -5.66
C ALA A 442 -2.90 -21.30 -7.06
N PRO A 443 -4.16 -20.90 -7.31
CA PRO A 443 -4.57 -20.38 -8.62
C PRO A 443 -3.81 -19.11 -9.00
N GLY A 444 -3.01 -19.20 -10.08
CA GLY A 444 -2.25 -18.08 -10.62
C GLY A 444 -1.14 -17.55 -9.71
N LEU A 445 -0.74 -18.31 -8.69
CA LEU A 445 0.24 -17.90 -7.68
C LEU A 445 1.28 -18.99 -7.42
N PHE A 446 2.50 -18.56 -7.12
CA PHE A 446 3.64 -19.38 -6.67
C PHE A 446 4.15 -20.42 -7.68
N ASP A 447 5.28 -21.04 -7.35
CA ASP A 447 6.03 -21.91 -8.29
C ASP A 447 5.35 -23.27 -8.53
N TYR A 448 4.55 -23.74 -7.57
CA TYR A 448 3.93 -25.06 -7.64
C TYR A 448 2.59 -25.06 -8.39
N ASN A 449 2.11 -23.91 -8.87
CA ASN A 449 0.93 -23.87 -9.73
C ASN A 449 1.27 -24.36 -11.14
N LYS A 450 0.78 -25.55 -11.51
CA LYS A 450 0.98 -26.12 -12.84
C LYS A 450 -0.15 -25.79 -13.81
N TRP A 451 -1.29 -25.36 -13.28
CA TRP A 451 -2.50 -25.10 -14.05
C TRP A 451 -2.63 -23.63 -14.45
N ASN A 452 -3.18 -23.41 -15.65
CA ASN A 452 -3.65 -22.11 -16.12
C ASN A 452 -5.08 -21.82 -15.60
N LEU A 453 -5.63 -20.65 -15.92
CA LEU A 453 -6.95 -20.24 -15.44
C LEU A 453 -8.08 -21.16 -15.93
N GLU A 454 -8.04 -21.59 -17.19
CA GLU A 454 -9.07 -22.47 -17.78
C GLU A 454 -9.09 -23.83 -17.08
N GLU A 455 -7.92 -24.38 -16.77
CA GLU A 455 -7.78 -25.62 -16.00
C GLU A 455 -8.30 -25.46 -14.57
N TRP A 456 -8.05 -24.32 -13.91
CA TRP A 456 -8.65 -24.03 -12.61
C TRP A 456 -10.18 -23.94 -12.67
N GLU A 457 -10.73 -23.29 -13.69
CA GLU A 457 -12.19 -23.19 -13.89
C GLU A 457 -12.81 -24.57 -14.09
N ILE A 458 -12.20 -25.42 -14.91
CA ILE A 458 -12.62 -26.81 -15.09
C ILE A 458 -12.60 -27.56 -13.75
N PHE A 459 -11.52 -27.41 -12.98
CA PHE A 459 -11.40 -28.06 -11.68
C PHE A 459 -12.46 -27.55 -10.69
N TRP A 460 -12.80 -26.26 -10.69
CA TRP A 460 -13.82 -25.70 -9.81
C TRP A 460 -15.22 -26.22 -10.15
N GLU A 461 -15.57 -26.26 -11.44
CA GLU A 461 -16.92 -26.57 -11.91
C GLU A 461 -17.24 -28.07 -11.95
N THR A 462 -16.25 -28.91 -12.27
CA THR A 462 -16.49 -30.34 -12.48
C THR A 462 -17.11 -31.03 -11.25
N GLY A 463 -18.14 -31.83 -11.46
CA GLY A 463 -18.66 -32.76 -10.46
C GLY A 463 -18.17 -34.19 -10.68
N GLU A 464 -17.45 -34.43 -11.78
CA GLU A 464 -16.97 -35.75 -12.19
C GLU A 464 -15.77 -36.15 -11.34
N LYS A 465 -15.87 -37.33 -10.73
CA LYS A 465 -14.89 -37.87 -9.78
C LYS A 465 -13.59 -38.23 -10.49
N GLU A 466 -13.73 -38.91 -11.63
CA GLU A 466 -12.64 -39.40 -12.48
C GLU A 466 -11.80 -38.23 -12.98
N LYS A 467 -12.47 -37.20 -13.50
CA LYS A 467 -11.84 -35.98 -13.99
C LYS A 467 -11.07 -35.24 -12.90
N ALA A 468 -11.63 -35.14 -11.69
CA ALA A 468 -10.94 -34.46 -10.59
C ALA A 468 -9.66 -35.18 -10.17
N VAL A 469 -9.66 -36.51 -10.09
CA VAL A 469 -8.44 -37.29 -9.78
C VAL A 469 -7.42 -37.16 -10.90
N GLU A 470 -7.84 -37.30 -12.16
CA GLU A 470 -6.96 -37.16 -13.34
C GLU A 470 -6.24 -35.81 -13.34
N MET A 471 -6.96 -34.73 -13.07
CA MET A 471 -6.34 -33.41 -12.99
C MET A 471 -5.28 -33.36 -11.89
N LEU A 472 -5.58 -33.89 -10.71
CA LEU A 472 -4.68 -33.85 -9.54
C LEU A 472 -3.40 -34.68 -9.71
N ASP A 473 -3.36 -35.62 -10.67
CA ASP A 473 -2.13 -36.37 -10.99
C ASP A 473 -1.00 -35.48 -11.54
N ALA A 474 -1.31 -34.24 -11.92
CA ALA A 474 -0.29 -33.23 -12.20
C ALA A 474 0.59 -32.93 -10.98
N TYR A 475 0.15 -33.22 -9.76
CA TYR A 475 0.82 -32.88 -8.51
C TYR A 475 1.35 -34.10 -7.76
N GLU A 476 2.47 -33.91 -7.07
CA GLU A 476 3.06 -34.92 -6.21
C GLU A 476 2.23 -35.09 -4.92
N ARG A 477 2.34 -36.27 -4.31
CA ARG A 477 1.68 -36.64 -3.05
C ARG A 477 2.71 -36.75 -1.92
N PRO A 478 2.30 -36.57 -0.64
CA PRO A 478 0.93 -36.37 -0.14
C PRO A 478 0.29 -35.04 -0.54
N LEU A 479 -0.97 -35.05 -0.96
CA LEU A 479 -1.70 -33.86 -1.41
C LEU A 479 -2.96 -33.62 -0.58
N TYR A 480 -3.02 -32.44 0.03
CA TYR A 480 -4.17 -31.95 0.78
C TYR A 480 -4.86 -30.82 0.03
N ILE A 481 -6.19 -30.79 0.09
CA ILE A 481 -7.02 -29.77 -0.55
C ILE A 481 -7.77 -29.03 0.55
N TYR A 482 -7.47 -27.74 0.70
CA TYR A 482 -8.12 -26.87 1.67
C TYR A 482 -9.28 -26.10 1.03
N LEU A 483 -10.47 -26.27 1.60
CA LEU A 483 -11.67 -25.51 1.27
C LEU A 483 -12.05 -24.66 2.49
N GLY A 484 -11.77 -23.36 2.42
CA GLY A 484 -12.23 -22.39 3.43
C GLY A 484 -13.68 -21.95 3.19
N GLU A 485 -14.22 -21.15 4.11
CA GLU A 485 -15.64 -20.74 4.12
C GLU A 485 -16.10 -20.02 2.85
N ARG A 486 -15.20 -19.33 2.15
CA ARG A 486 -15.47 -18.58 0.92
C ARG A 486 -15.19 -19.36 -0.36
N SER A 487 -14.86 -20.64 -0.25
CA SER A 487 -14.56 -21.48 -1.41
C SER A 487 -15.83 -21.71 -2.23
N ARG A 488 -15.73 -21.55 -3.56
CA ARG A 488 -16.85 -21.74 -4.48
C ARG A 488 -16.48 -22.81 -5.49
N ILE A 489 -16.57 -24.07 -5.07
CA ILE A 489 -16.27 -25.22 -5.93
C ILE A 489 -17.36 -26.26 -5.84
N ASN A 490 -17.51 -27.05 -6.88
CA ASN A 490 -18.42 -28.20 -6.89
C ASN A 490 -17.83 -29.36 -6.09
N GLU A 491 -18.33 -29.58 -4.87
CA GLU A 491 -17.76 -30.56 -3.95
C GLU A 491 -18.09 -32.02 -4.28
N LYS A 492 -19.06 -32.29 -5.17
CA LYS A 492 -19.47 -33.66 -5.53
C LYS A 492 -18.30 -34.52 -6.03
N LYS A 493 -17.28 -33.88 -6.62
CA LYS A 493 -16.06 -34.54 -7.09
C LYS A 493 -15.25 -35.22 -5.97
N PHE A 494 -15.44 -34.84 -4.71
CA PHE A 494 -14.75 -35.43 -3.55
C PHE A 494 -15.54 -36.55 -2.87
N GLU A 495 -16.77 -36.84 -3.30
CA GLU A 495 -17.62 -37.87 -2.69
C GLU A 495 -17.27 -39.27 -3.24
N ASN A 496 -16.03 -39.72 -3.09
CA ASN A 496 -15.55 -41.00 -3.59
C ASN A 496 -14.42 -41.59 -2.71
N GLY A 497 -13.99 -42.83 -2.99
CA GLY A 497 -12.94 -43.51 -2.24
C GLY A 497 -11.52 -42.94 -2.43
N CYS A 498 -11.36 -41.95 -3.30
CA CYS A 498 -10.08 -41.33 -3.64
C CYS A 498 -9.79 -40.03 -2.89
N PHE A 499 -10.72 -39.58 -2.05
CA PHE A 499 -10.55 -38.42 -1.19
C PHE A 499 -10.95 -38.74 0.25
N ASP A 500 -9.95 -38.82 1.12
CA ASP A 500 -10.17 -38.94 2.55
C ASP A 500 -10.52 -37.58 3.13
N LYS A 501 -11.72 -37.46 3.72
CA LYS A 501 -12.13 -36.24 4.41
C LYS A 501 -11.50 -36.21 5.80
N ILE A 502 -10.43 -35.43 5.94
CA ILE A 502 -9.65 -35.33 7.17
C ILE A 502 -10.34 -34.43 8.21
N LEU A 503 -10.98 -33.36 7.74
CA LEU A 503 -11.67 -32.39 8.60
C LEU A 503 -12.92 -31.86 7.91
N GLN A 504 -13.99 -31.73 8.70
CA GLN A 504 -15.19 -31.00 8.33
C GLN A 504 -15.70 -30.22 9.54
N GLU A 505 -15.54 -28.90 9.49
CA GLU A 505 -16.05 -28.00 10.51
C GLU A 505 -16.80 -26.86 9.85
N ASN A 506 -18.12 -26.81 10.04
CA ASN A 506 -19.01 -25.87 9.35
C ASN A 506 -18.83 -25.95 7.83
N SER A 507 -18.45 -24.84 7.18
CA SER A 507 -18.15 -24.75 5.76
C SER A 507 -16.67 -25.00 5.42
N ILE A 508 -15.81 -25.25 6.42
CA ILE A 508 -14.39 -25.53 6.23
C ILE A 508 -14.19 -27.05 6.08
N LYS A 509 -13.50 -27.45 5.02
CA LYS A 509 -13.25 -28.87 4.70
C LYS A 509 -11.81 -29.07 4.27
N ILE A 510 -11.22 -30.18 4.70
CA ILE A 510 -9.91 -30.64 4.24
C ILE A 510 -10.06 -32.05 3.69
N TYR A 511 -9.62 -32.22 2.45
CA TYR A 511 -9.54 -33.53 1.79
C TYR A 511 -8.07 -33.92 1.59
N ARG A 512 -7.75 -35.19 1.76
CA ARG A 512 -6.47 -35.79 1.37
C ARG A 512 -6.73 -36.65 0.13
N ALA A 513 -5.99 -36.41 -0.95
CA ALA A 513 -6.09 -37.24 -2.15
C ALA A 513 -5.31 -38.56 -1.95
N VAL A 514 -5.97 -39.71 -2.12
CA VAL A 514 -5.37 -41.04 -1.88
C VAL A 514 -5.17 -41.90 -3.13
N CYS A 515 -6.06 -41.87 -4.12
CA CYS A 515 -5.87 -42.62 -5.38
C CYS A 515 -5.16 -41.79 -6.46
N ASN A 516 -4.30 -42.39 -7.28
CA ASN A 516 -3.88 -41.89 -8.60
C ASN A 516 -4.79 -42.44 -9.72
N ASN A 517 -4.69 -41.92 -10.97
CA ASN A 517 -5.42 -42.47 -12.13
C ASN A 517 -5.31 -44.00 -12.28
N THR A 518 -4.12 -44.54 -11.95
CA THR A 518 -3.83 -45.97 -12.03
C THR A 518 -4.69 -46.79 -11.06
N ASP A 519 -5.06 -46.24 -9.92
CA ASP A 519 -5.77 -46.95 -8.86
C ASP A 519 -7.28 -47.01 -9.17
N MET A 520 -7.85 -45.97 -9.78
CA MET A 520 -9.28 -45.97 -10.16
C MET A 520 -9.61 -46.91 -11.32
N ARG A 521 -8.63 -47.29 -12.15
CA ARG A 521 -8.86 -48.27 -13.23
C ARG A 521 -9.03 -49.70 -12.72
N GLN A 522 -8.64 -49.99 -11.48
CA GLN A 522 -8.74 -51.33 -10.89
C GLN A 522 -10.08 -51.60 -10.18
N ASP A 523 -10.80 -50.57 -9.74
CA ASP A 523 -12.11 -50.73 -9.08
C ASP A 523 -13.28 -50.97 -10.06
N TYR A 524 -13.05 -50.83 -11.36
CA TYR A 524 -14.05 -51.04 -12.42
C TYR A 524 -13.78 -52.27 -13.31
N SER A 525 -12.75 -53.05 -12.99
CA SER A 525 -12.43 -54.35 -13.63
C SER A 525 -12.72 -55.49 -12.66
#